data_AF-A0A2N1MBE9-F1
#
_entry.id   AF-A0A2N1MBE9-F1
#
_cell.length_a   1.000
_cell.length_b   1.000
_cell.length_c   1.000
_cell.angle_alpha   90.00
_cell.angle_beta   90.00
_cell.angle_gamma   90.00
#
_symmetry.space_group_name_H-M   'P 1'
#
loop_
_entity.id
_entity.type
_entity.pdbx_description
1 polymer ?
#
loop_
_entity_poly.entity_id
_entity_poly.type
_entity_poly.pdbx_seq_one_letter_code
_entity_poly.pdbx_strand_id
1 'polypeptide(L)'
;MYVPFDFNLFYLCTAECCVWQEDSQHNLITFIPPNAPYQNNYYYCSNCATFDGMDQHGADLRNGILTYHTIDNTTTYWVDLGVSNPSDYTDTNEGGYNKDTCFHVYGGNVNQAELTEAPYEECQKIRDSK
;
A
#
# COMPACT_ATOMS: atom_id res chain seq x y z
N MET A 1 28.60 -32.31 -11.60
CA MET A 1 28.34 -31.26 -12.60
C MET A 1 27.32 -30.33 -11.98
N TYR A 2 27.78 -29.21 -11.44
CA TYR A 2 26.94 -28.22 -10.76
C TYR A 2 26.17 -27.44 -11.82
N VAL A 3 24.84 -27.39 -11.69
CA VAL A 3 23.97 -26.46 -12.42
C VAL A 3 24.29 -25.04 -11.94
N PRO A 4 24.55 -24.06 -12.83
CA PRO A 4 24.62 -22.67 -12.40
C PRO A 4 23.19 -22.24 -12.04
N PHE A 5 23.02 -21.82 -10.77
CA PHE A 5 21.88 -21.01 -10.36
C PHE A 5 21.93 -19.70 -11.15
N ASP A 6 21.01 -19.54 -12.10
CA ASP A 6 20.81 -18.27 -12.79
C ASP A 6 20.27 -17.24 -11.80
N PHE A 7 21.18 -16.42 -11.27
CA PHE A 7 20.94 -15.25 -10.43
C PHE A 7 20.46 -14.03 -11.24
N ASN A 8 19.74 -14.22 -12.34
CA ASN A 8 19.37 -13.14 -13.27
C ASN A 8 17.96 -13.32 -13.87
N LEU A 9 16.94 -13.35 -13.02
CA LEU A 9 15.56 -13.14 -13.48
C LEU A 9 14.72 -12.36 -12.46
N PHE A 10 15.30 -11.31 -11.87
CA PHE A 10 14.49 -10.18 -11.41
C PHE A 10 14.04 -9.43 -12.66
N TYR A 11 12.91 -9.86 -13.23
CA TYR A 11 12.12 -8.99 -14.10
C TYR A 11 11.76 -7.77 -13.23
N LEU A 12 12.50 -6.67 -13.38
CA LEU A 12 12.22 -5.42 -12.67
C LEU A 12 10.80 -5.00 -13.08
N CYS A 13 9.83 -5.15 -12.19
CA CYS A 13 8.53 -4.55 -12.38
C CYS A 13 8.76 -3.04 -12.43
N THR A 14 8.52 -2.41 -13.58
CA THR A 14 8.67 -0.95 -13.74
C THR A 14 7.39 -0.21 -13.38
N ALA A 15 6.38 -0.91 -12.86
CA ALA A 15 5.13 -0.31 -12.45
C ALA A 15 5.29 0.41 -11.12
N GLU A 16 4.67 1.59 -11.04
CA GLU A 16 4.54 2.38 -9.82
C GLU A 16 3.19 2.08 -9.18
N CYS A 17 3.23 1.80 -7.87
CA CYS A 17 2.05 1.49 -7.08
C CYS A 17 1.85 2.60 -6.06
N CYS A 18 0.69 3.24 -6.10
CA CYS A 18 0.31 4.30 -5.19
C CYS A 18 -0.91 3.86 -4.38
N VAL A 19 -0.87 4.04 -3.06
CA VAL A 19 -1.97 3.69 -2.17
C VAL A 19 -2.47 4.92 -1.43
N TRP A 20 -3.79 5.08 -1.32
CA TRP A 20 -4.41 6.25 -0.69
C TRP A 20 -5.77 5.93 -0.04
N GLN A 21 -6.32 6.90 0.70
CA GLN A 21 -7.65 6.83 1.30
C GLN A 21 -8.57 7.89 0.70
N GLU A 22 -9.82 7.53 0.46
CA GLU A 22 -10.89 8.43 0.05
C GLU A 22 -12.11 8.35 0.98
N ASP A 23 -12.87 9.43 1.10
CA ASP A 23 -14.18 9.42 1.74
C ASP A 23 -15.30 8.99 0.78
N SER A 24 -16.55 8.93 1.27
CA SER A 24 -17.73 8.55 0.46
C SER A 24 -18.05 9.49 -0.73
N GLN A 25 -17.37 10.64 -0.81
CA GLN A 25 -17.52 11.63 -1.85
C GLN A 25 -16.32 11.64 -2.81
N HIS A 26 -15.40 10.68 -2.68
CA HIS A 26 -14.14 10.61 -3.42
C HIS A 26 -13.19 11.78 -3.11
N ASN A 27 -13.29 12.39 -1.92
CA ASN A 27 -12.28 13.32 -1.46
C ASN A 27 -11.10 12.53 -0.91
N LEU A 28 -9.89 12.89 -1.31
CA LEU A 28 -8.67 12.26 -0.80
C LEU A 28 -8.41 12.71 0.65
N ILE A 29 -8.29 11.75 1.55
CA ILE A 29 -8.16 11.95 3.00
C ILE A 29 -6.96 11.22 3.62
N THR A 30 -6.04 10.70 2.79
CA THR A 30 -4.82 10.03 3.26
C THR A 30 -4.08 10.89 4.27
N PHE A 31 -3.84 10.36 5.47
CA PHE A 31 -3.06 11.07 6.48
C PHE A 31 -1.57 10.90 6.23
N ILE A 32 -0.87 11.94 5.78
CA ILE A 32 0.59 11.89 5.58
C ILE A 32 1.29 12.64 6.72
N PRO A 33 2.14 11.97 7.54
CA PRO A 33 2.85 12.61 8.63
C PRO A 33 3.71 13.81 8.14
N PRO A 34 3.71 14.95 8.85
CA PRO A 34 4.45 16.14 8.41
C PRO A 34 5.97 15.95 8.39
N ASN A 35 6.47 14.93 9.10
CA ASN A 35 7.87 14.54 9.17
C ASN A 35 8.26 13.44 8.18
N ALA A 36 7.38 13.04 7.25
CA ALA A 36 7.71 12.07 6.21
C ALA A 36 8.89 12.57 5.35
N PRO A 37 9.92 11.73 5.10
CA PRO A 37 11.08 12.09 4.29
C PRO A 37 10.74 12.63 2.90
N TYR A 38 9.72 12.05 2.26
CA TYR A 38 9.19 12.51 0.98
C TYR A 38 7.76 12.98 1.17
N GLN A 39 7.59 14.30 1.07
CA GLN A 39 6.26 14.94 1.08
C GLN A 39 5.60 14.74 -0.27
N ASN A 40 5.00 13.57 -0.47
CA ASN A 40 3.85 13.46 -1.37
C ASN A 40 2.64 13.90 -0.53
N ASN A 41 1.75 14.73 -1.07
CA ASN A 41 0.63 15.27 -0.30
C ASN A 41 -0.61 14.37 -0.33
N TYR A 42 -0.57 13.28 -1.11
CA TYR A 42 -1.79 12.56 -1.45
C TYR A 42 -1.64 11.03 -1.44
N TYR A 43 -0.46 10.49 -1.79
CA TYR A 43 -0.28 9.06 -2.05
C TYR A 43 0.99 8.48 -1.43
N TYR A 44 0.92 7.21 -1.03
CA TYR A 44 2.09 6.39 -0.72
C TYR A 44 2.51 5.61 -1.95
N CYS A 45 3.50 6.12 -2.69
CA CYS A 45 3.95 5.50 -3.93
C CYS A 45 5.22 4.66 -3.71
N SER A 46 5.35 3.58 -4.46
CA SER A 46 6.48 2.64 -4.38
C SER A 46 6.58 1.81 -5.65
N ASN A 47 7.65 1.02 -5.77
CA ASN A 47 7.74 0.03 -6.85
C ASN A 47 6.78 -1.14 -6.58
N CYS A 48 5.91 -1.46 -7.54
CA CYS A 48 4.90 -2.52 -7.37
C CYS A 48 5.46 -3.92 -7.08
N ALA A 49 6.71 -4.24 -7.42
CA ALA A 49 7.27 -5.56 -7.11
C ALA A 49 7.58 -5.75 -5.63
N THR A 50 7.86 -4.66 -4.91
CA THR A 50 8.44 -4.73 -3.55
C THR A 50 7.64 -3.96 -2.52
N PHE A 51 6.93 -2.91 -2.94
CA PHE A 51 6.36 -1.90 -2.06
C PHE A 51 7.39 -1.21 -1.14
N ASP A 52 8.68 -1.31 -1.50
CA ASP A 52 9.76 -0.66 -0.76
C ASP A 52 9.65 0.85 -0.91
N GLY A 53 9.88 1.58 0.19
CA GLY A 53 9.91 3.04 0.23
C GLY A 53 8.58 3.71 0.59
N MET A 54 7.48 2.94 0.75
CA MET A 54 6.20 3.51 1.22
C MET A 54 6.32 4.17 2.60
N ASP A 55 7.16 3.61 3.47
CA ASP A 55 7.49 4.16 4.80
C ASP A 55 8.14 5.55 4.72
N GLN A 56 8.88 5.81 3.64
CA GLN A 56 9.49 7.12 3.38
C GLN A 56 8.46 8.18 2.98
N HIS A 57 7.27 7.76 2.55
CA HIS A 57 6.10 8.62 2.36
C HIS A 57 5.21 8.67 3.62
N GLY A 58 5.61 8.01 4.71
CA GLY A 58 4.89 8.03 5.98
C GLY A 58 3.82 6.94 6.14
N ALA A 59 3.78 5.96 5.23
CA ALA A 59 2.92 4.79 5.40
C ALA A 59 3.37 3.96 6.62
N ASP A 60 2.41 3.45 7.41
CA ASP A 60 2.71 2.46 8.45
C ASP A 60 2.75 1.05 7.83
N LEU A 61 3.90 0.70 7.27
CA LEU A 61 4.18 -0.60 6.65
C LEU A 61 5.09 -1.42 7.57
N ARG A 62 4.56 -2.49 8.17
CA ARG A 62 5.33 -3.40 9.03
C ARG A 62 5.16 -4.84 8.58
N ASN A 63 6.27 -5.53 8.31
CA ASN A 63 6.27 -6.93 7.87
C ASN A 63 5.36 -7.20 6.63
N GLY A 64 5.31 -6.26 5.68
CA GLY A 64 4.47 -6.39 4.48
C GLY A 64 2.99 -6.11 4.70
N ILE A 65 2.63 -5.49 5.83
CA ILE A 65 1.25 -5.15 6.18
C ILE A 65 1.13 -3.64 6.34
N LEU A 66 0.31 -3.07 5.47
CA LEU A 66 0.01 -1.65 5.39
C LEU A 66 -1.18 -1.35 6.29
N THR A 67 -0.99 -0.43 7.24
CA THR A 67 -2.04 -0.04 8.19
C THR A 67 -2.61 1.32 7.84
N TYR A 68 -3.94 1.40 7.79
CA TYR A 68 -4.69 2.62 7.61
C TYR A 68 -5.46 2.97 8.86
N HIS A 69 -5.36 4.25 9.22
CA HIS A 69 -6.06 4.81 10.37
C HIS A 69 -7.20 5.70 9.91
N THR A 70 -8.29 5.68 10.68
CA THR A 70 -9.28 6.76 10.58
C THR A 70 -8.78 7.95 11.38
N ILE A 71 -8.87 9.15 10.80
CA ILE A 71 -8.46 10.38 11.49
C ILE A 71 -9.31 10.64 12.74
N ASP A 72 -10.56 10.15 12.75
CA ASP A 72 -11.57 10.49 13.77
C ASP A 72 -12.43 9.29 14.26
N ASN A 73 -12.20 8.05 13.78
CA ASN A 73 -13.04 6.87 14.04
C ASN A 73 -14.53 7.03 13.67
N THR A 74 -14.87 8.03 12.85
CA THR A 74 -16.25 8.30 12.43
C THR A 74 -16.40 8.46 10.93
N THR A 75 -15.36 8.90 10.25
CA THR A 75 -15.33 9.05 8.80
C THR A 75 -15.24 7.67 8.14
N THR A 76 -16.26 7.33 7.36
CA THR A 76 -16.21 6.16 6.49
C THR A 76 -15.23 6.41 5.35
N TYR A 77 -14.33 5.46 5.11
CA TYR A 77 -13.32 5.57 4.07
C TYR A 77 -13.18 4.29 3.23
N TRP A 78 -12.54 4.49 2.09
CA TRP A 78 -12.08 3.48 1.16
C TRP A 78 -10.58 3.58 1.03
N VAL A 79 -9.94 2.46 0.73
CA VAL A 79 -8.52 2.34 0.45
C VAL A 79 -8.37 1.98 -1.02
N ASP A 80 -7.59 2.78 -1.71
CA ASP A 80 -7.37 2.66 -3.13
C ASP A 80 -5.94 2.23 -3.41
N LEU A 81 -5.77 1.32 -4.37
CA LEU A 81 -4.47 0.94 -4.93
C LEU A 81 -4.48 1.24 -6.42
N GLY A 82 -3.66 2.18 -6.85
CA GLY A 82 -3.41 2.49 -8.25
C GLY A 82 -2.11 1.85 -8.70
N VAL A 83 -2.15 1.13 -9.83
CA VAL A 83 -1.02 0.47 -10.48
C VAL A 83 -0.81 1.16 -11.84
N SER A 84 0.27 1.92 -11.94
CA SER A 84 0.62 2.68 -13.13
C SER A 84 1.83 2.06 -13.84
N ASN A 85 1.73 1.87 -15.15
CA ASN A 85 2.87 1.53 -15.99
C ASN A 85 2.86 2.39 -17.28
N PRO A 86 3.94 2.40 -18.09
CA PRO A 86 4.02 3.29 -19.25
C PRO A 86 2.89 3.17 -20.28
N SER A 87 2.10 2.08 -20.25
CA SER A 87 1.07 1.77 -21.24
C SER A 87 -0.34 1.62 -20.66
N ASP A 88 -0.50 1.56 -19.32
CA ASP A 88 -1.77 1.20 -18.69
C ASP A 88 -1.87 1.69 -17.24
N TYR A 89 -3.10 1.82 -16.76
CA TYR A 89 -3.44 2.17 -15.37
C TYR A 89 -4.64 1.35 -14.92
N THR A 90 -4.53 0.73 -13.75
CA THR A 90 -5.64 0.08 -13.07
C THR A 90 -5.69 0.51 -11.62
N ASP A 91 -6.89 0.60 -11.07
CA ASP A 91 -7.11 0.86 -9.65
C ASP A 91 -8.13 -0.09 -9.03
N THR A 92 -7.97 -0.33 -7.74
CA THR A 92 -8.95 -1.01 -6.89
C THR A 92 -9.45 -0.04 -5.82
N ASN A 93 -10.69 -0.19 -5.38
CA ASN A 93 -11.31 0.61 -4.33
C ASN A 93 -11.97 -0.34 -3.31
N GLU A 94 -11.27 -0.60 -2.22
CA GLU A 94 -11.71 -1.51 -1.15
C GLU A 94 -12.20 -0.67 0.03
N GLY A 95 -13.44 -0.82 0.48
CA GLY A 95 -13.90 0.08 1.54
C GLY A 95 -15.29 -0.08 2.12
N GLY A 96 -15.75 1.02 2.71
CA GLY A 96 -16.86 1.05 3.68
C GLY A 96 -16.38 0.90 5.12
N TYR A 97 -15.11 1.21 5.38
CA TYR A 97 -14.49 1.05 6.70
C TYR A 97 -14.72 2.29 7.57
N ASN A 98 -14.94 2.08 8.86
CA ASN A 98 -15.10 3.14 9.87
C ASN A 98 -14.21 2.93 11.10
N LYS A 99 -13.15 2.13 10.93
CA LYS A 99 -12.18 1.75 11.94
C LYS A 99 -10.83 1.52 11.26
N ASP A 100 -9.77 1.36 12.06
CA ASP A 100 -8.46 0.95 11.54
C ASP A 100 -8.56 -0.33 10.71
N THR A 101 -7.86 -0.35 9.58
CA THR A 101 -7.76 -1.51 8.68
C THR A 101 -6.31 -1.79 8.34
N CYS A 102 -6.05 -3.03 7.97
CA CYS A 102 -4.74 -3.47 7.57
C CYS A 102 -4.85 -4.28 6.29
N PHE A 103 -3.85 -4.17 5.43
CA PHE A 103 -3.80 -4.89 4.16
C PHE A 103 -2.44 -5.55 4.00
N HIS A 104 -2.44 -6.81 3.61
CA HIS A 104 -1.26 -7.40 3.00
C HIS A 104 -1.05 -6.77 1.63
N VAL A 105 0.17 -6.30 1.38
CA VAL A 105 0.58 -5.81 0.05
C VAL A 105 1.29 -6.93 -0.68
N TYR A 106 0.79 -7.28 -1.87
CA TYR A 106 1.39 -8.33 -2.70
C TYR A 106 1.86 -7.75 -4.02
N GLY A 107 3.16 -7.87 -4.29
CA GLY A 107 3.76 -7.51 -5.57
C GLY A 107 3.76 -8.67 -6.54
N GLY A 108 3.48 -8.41 -7.81
CA GLY A 108 3.45 -9.39 -8.89
C GLY A 108 4.59 -9.24 -9.90
N ASN A 109 4.84 -10.32 -10.64
CA ASN A 109 5.71 -10.30 -11.81
C ASN A 109 4.94 -9.67 -12.99
N VAL A 110 5.14 -8.36 -13.20
CA VAL A 110 4.60 -7.54 -14.31
C VAL A 110 3.20 -6.96 -14.03
N ASN A 111 3.16 -5.67 -13.67
CA ASN A 111 1.97 -4.81 -13.61
C ASN A 111 0.84 -5.30 -12.70
N GLN A 112 1.14 -6.18 -11.76
CA GLN A 112 0.17 -6.69 -10.80
C GLN A 112 0.62 -6.32 -9.40
N ALA A 113 -0.32 -5.76 -8.67
CA ALA A 113 -0.22 -5.45 -7.27
C ALA A 113 -1.62 -5.59 -6.69
N GLU A 114 -1.70 -6.15 -5.50
CA GLU A 114 -2.97 -6.44 -4.86
C GLU A 114 -2.91 -6.02 -3.38
N LEU A 115 -4.01 -5.45 -2.91
CA LEU A 115 -4.29 -5.33 -1.49
C LEU A 115 -5.22 -6.48 -1.07
N THR A 116 -4.87 -7.18 -0.01
CA THR A 116 -5.77 -8.15 0.61
C THR A 116 -5.98 -7.75 2.06
N GLU A 117 -7.24 -7.54 2.47
CA GLU A 117 -7.56 -7.18 3.86
C GLU A 117 -6.98 -8.23 4.81
N ALA A 118 -6.16 -7.76 5.76
CA ALA A 118 -5.58 -8.59 6.80
C ALA A 118 -6.62 -8.83 7.91
N PRO A 119 -6.64 -10.00 8.55
CA PRO A 119 -7.55 -10.29 9.65
C PRO A 119 -7.43 -9.28 10.79
N TYR A 120 -8.56 -8.99 11.45
CA TYR A 120 -8.61 -8.03 12.56
C TYR A 120 -7.59 -8.32 13.68
N GLU A 121 -7.39 -9.59 14.04
CA GLU A 121 -6.41 -9.98 15.07
C GLU A 121 -4.97 -9.61 14.69
N GLU A 122 -4.62 -9.73 13.41
CA GLU A 122 -3.31 -9.36 12.90
C GLU A 122 -3.15 -7.85 12.89
N CYS A 123 -4.19 -7.14 12.46
CA CYS A 123 -4.21 -5.68 12.50
C CYS A 123 -4.05 -5.12 13.93
N GLN A 124 -4.73 -5.73 14.91
CA GLN A 124 -4.57 -5.40 16.32
C GLN A 124 -3.15 -5.66 16.82
N LYS A 125 -2.56 -6.83 16.49
CA LYS A 125 -1.18 -7.15 16.89
C LYS A 125 -0.19 -6.14 16.34
N ILE A 126 -0.38 -5.65 15.13
CA ILE A 126 0.52 -4.68 14.50
C ILE A 126 0.37 -3.31 15.16
N ARG A 127 -0.87 -2.84 15.34
CA ARG A 127 -1.18 -1.58 16.05
C ARG A 127 -0.60 -1.57 17.46
N ASP A 128 -0.72 -2.69 18.17
CA ASP A 128 -0.33 -2.80 19.58
C ASP A 128 1.13 -3.26 19.76
N SER A 129 1.80 -3.70 18.69
CA SER A 129 3.24 -4.02 18.70
C SER A 129 4.05 -2.73 18.86
N LYS A 130 4.80 -2.65 19.97
CA LYS A 130 5.74 -1.58 20.29
C LYS A 130 7.17 -2.06 20.13
#